data_AF-A0A6P3WXV5-F1
#
_entry.id   AF-A0A6P3WXV5-F1
#
_cell.length_a   1.000
_cell.length_b   1.000
_cell.length_c   1.000
_cell.angle_alpha   90.00
_cell.angle_beta   90.00
_cell.angle_gamma   90.00
#
_symmetry.space_group_name_H-M   'P 1'
#
loop_
_entity.id
_entity.type
_entity.pdbx_description
1 polymer ?
#
loop_
_entity_poly.entity_id
_entity_poly.type
_entity_poly.pdbx_seq_one_letter_code
_entity_poly.pdbx_strand_id
1 'polypeptide(L)'
;MRPYPGRQLDKKKRIFNYRLSRARRCIENAFGILVARWRIFERPISCHPHHTDVIVKAAVCLHNFLMSQTQKYVRNLYCPDDFVTDENTIPLDMEE
;
A
#
# COMPACT_ATOMS: atom_id res chain seq x y z
N MET A 1 3.25 11.36 10.07
CA MET A 1 2.27 12.44 10.29
C MET A 1 1.10 11.96 11.14
N ARG A 2 0.51 12.84 11.95
CA ARG A 2 -0.62 12.52 12.85
C ARG A 2 -1.92 13.08 12.27
N PRO A 3 -3.03 12.31 12.24
CA PRO A 3 -4.33 12.84 11.83
C PRO A 3 -4.86 13.85 12.86
N TYR A 4 -5.68 14.80 12.41
CA TYR A 4 -6.42 15.69 13.31
C TYR A 4 -7.45 14.90 14.14
N PRO A 5 -7.47 15.06 15.47
CA PRO A 5 -8.41 14.35 16.35
C PRO A 5 -9.80 15.00 16.34
N GLY A 6 -10.84 14.21 16.66
CA GLY A 6 -12.22 14.68 16.78
C GLY A 6 -13.11 14.35 15.58
N ARG A 7 -14.44 14.39 15.79
CA ARG A 7 -15.45 14.08 14.75
C ARG A 7 -15.94 15.31 13.98
N GLN A 8 -15.93 16.48 14.60
CA GLN A 8 -16.37 17.74 13.98
C GLN A 8 -15.15 18.52 13.49
N LEU A 9 -14.64 18.11 12.33
CA LEU A 9 -13.47 18.72 11.70
C LEU A 9 -13.89 19.65 10.57
N ASP A 10 -13.22 20.80 10.47
CA ASP A 10 -13.35 21.71 9.32
C ASP A 10 -13.04 20.96 8.01
N LYS A 11 -13.64 21.40 6.90
CA LYS A 11 -13.48 20.77 5.57
C LYS A 11 -12.01 20.47 5.23
N LYS A 12 -11.11 21.45 5.41
CA LYS A 12 -9.67 21.29 5.15
C LYS A 12 -9.02 20.18 6.01
N LYS A 13 -9.40 20.07 7.28
CA LYS A 13 -8.89 19.03 8.20
C LYS A 13 -9.43 17.65 7.83
N ARG A 14 -10.70 17.56 7.40
CA ARG A 14 -11.30 16.33 6.86
C ARG A 14 -10.56 15.85 5.60
N ILE A 15 -10.35 16.75 4.64
CA ILE A 15 -9.60 16.46 3.40
C ILE A 15 -8.19 15.96 3.72
N PHE A 16 -7.47 16.65 4.62
CA PHE A 16 -6.14 16.21 5.05
C PHE A 16 -6.16 14.80 5.67
N ASN A 17 -7.06 14.55 6.61
CA ASN A 17 -7.18 13.24 7.26
C ASN A 17 -7.50 12.13 6.25
N TYR A 18 -8.39 12.39 5.30
CA TYR A 18 -8.73 11.44 4.25
C TYR A 18 -7.54 11.13 3.34
N ARG A 19 -6.83 12.16 2.84
CA ARG A 19 -5.61 11.96 2.03
C ARG A 19 -4.54 11.18 2.79
N LEU A 20 -4.36 11.49 4.07
CA LEU A 20 -3.42 10.79 4.93
C LEU A 20 -3.83 9.32 5.14
N SER A 21 -5.11 9.04 5.35
CA SER A 21 -5.63 7.67 5.46
C SER A 21 -5.47 6.90 4.15
N ARG A 22 -5.76 7.52 3.01
CA ARG A 22 -5.53 6.92 1.68
C ARG A 22 -4.06 6.57 1.45
N ALA A 23 -3.15 7.50 1.78
CA ALA A 23 -1.72 7.25 1.66
C ALA A 23 -1.27 6.08 2.55
N ARG A 24 -1.76 5.99 3.80
CA ARG A 24 -1.49 4.85 4.68
C ARG A 24 -2.01 3.54 4.10
N ARG A 25 -3.26 3.53 3.63
CA ARG A 25 -3.87 2.34 3.05
C ARG A 25 -3.12 1.84 1.82
N CYS A 26 -2.68 2.73 0.94
CA CYS A 26 -1.85 2.37 -0.21
C CYS A 26 -0.57 1.64 0.23
N ILE A 27 0.11 2.17 1.26
CA ILE A 27 1.32 1.57 1.82
C ILE A 27 1.01 0.22 2.49
N GLU A 28 -0.04 0.15 3.31
CA GLU A 28 -0.49 -1.06 4.01
C GLU A 28 -0.85 -2.18 3.01
N ASN A 29 -1.59 -1.86 1.94
CA ASN A 29 -1.93 -2.82 0.89
C ASN A 29 -0.67 -3.32 0.17
N ALA A 30 0.25 -2.43 -0.20
CA ALA A 30 1.49 -2.80 -0.87
C ALA A 30 2.31 -3.77 -0.03
N PHE A 31 2.52 -3.47 1.26
CA PHE A 31 3.23 -4.36 2.17
C PHE A 31 2.44 -5.64 2.47
N GLY A 32 1.12 -5.58 2.56
CA GLY A 32 0.26 -6.76 2.73
C GLY A 32 0.43 -7.76 1.59
N ILE A 33 0.43 -7.28 0.34
CA ILE A 33 0.69 -8.11 -0.84
C ILE A 33 2.14 -8.63 -0.81
N LEU A 34 3.10 -7.79 -0.45
CA LEU A 34 4.52 -8.15 -0.36
C LEU A 34 4.74 -9.35 0.56
N VAL A 35 4.15 -9.30 1.76
CA VAL A 35 4.23 -10.36 2.77
C VAL A 35 3.47 -11.60 2.32
N ALA A 36 2.23 -11.45 1.83
CA ALA A 36 1.40 -12.57 1.38
C ALA A 36 2.01 -13.32 0.18
N ARG A 37 2.79 -12.64 -0.67
CA ARG A 37 3.44 -13.25 -1.84
C ARG A 37 4.78 -13.87 -1.51
N TRP A 38 5.52 -13.33 -0.53
CA TRP A 38 6.87 -13.78 -0.24
C TRP A 38 7.03 -14.21 1.21
N ARG A 39 7.07 -15.54 1.37
CA ARG A 39 7.22 -16.25 2.64
C ARG A 39 8.40 -15.79 3.51
N ILE A 40 9.45 -15.22 2.90
CA ILE A 40 10.60 -14.70 3.65
C ILE A 40 10.22 -13.57 4.61
N PHE A 41 9.12 -12.85 4.35
CA PHE A 41 8.62 -11.77 5.21
C PHE A 41 7.59 -12.23 6.24
N GLU A 42 7.13 -13.48 6.19
CA GLU A 42 6.19 -14.03 7.19
C GLU A 42 6.87 -14.38 8.53
N ARG A 43 8.21 -14.42 8.55
CA ARG A 43 9.01 -14.74 9.73
C ARG A 43 10.18 -13.77 9.85
N PRO A 44 10.77 -13.62 11.05
CA PRO A 44 12.02 -12.89 11.21
C PRO A 44 13.10 -13.42 10.27
N ILE A 45 13.74 -12.53 9.53
CA ILE A 45 14.78 -12.88 8.57
C ILE A 45 16.06 -13.25 9.35
N SER A 46 16.41 -14.53 9.36
CA SER A 46 17.61 -15.04 10.03
C SER A 46 18.82 -14.95 9.11
N CYS A 47 19.33 -13.74 8.86
CA CYS A 47 20.60 -13.51 8.19
C CYS A 47 21.26 -12.20 8.66
N HIS A 48 22.51 -11.99 8.24
CA HIS A 48 23.24 -10.76 8.57
C HIS A 48 22.50 -9.53 8.02
N PRO A 49 22.42 -8.40 8.75
CA PRO A 49 21.67 -7.21 8.32
C PRO A 49 22.00 -6.73 6.91
N HIS A 50 23.27 -6.82 6.51
CA HIS A 50 23.72 -6.54 5.15
C HIS A 50 22.97 -7.36 4.08
N HIS A 51 22.77 -8.66 4.30
CA HIS A 51 22.02 -9.51 3.39
C HIS A 51 20.52 -9.23 3.47
N THR A 52 19.99 -8.90 4.65
CA THR A 52 18.60 -8.49 4.83
C THR A 52 18.28 -7.28 3.94
N ASP A 53 19.16 -6.27 3.90
CA ASP A 53 18.97 -5.10 3.04
C ASP A 53 18.90 -5.46 1.55
N VAL A 54 19.77 -6.37 1.10
CA VAL A 54 19.79 -6.86 -0.28
C VAL A 54 18.50 -7.61 -0.60
N ILE A 55 18.06 -8.49 0.30
CA ILE A 55 16.80 -9.23 0.18
C ILE A 55 15.64 -8.26 0.04
N VAL A 56 15.50 -7.30 0.95
CA VAL A 56 14.39 -6.32 0.93
C VAL A 56 14.38 -5.51 -0.36
N LYS A 57 15.55 -5.02 -0.83
CA LYS A 57 15.64 -4.27 -2.10
C LYS A 57 15.27 -5.12 -3.30
N ALA A 58 15.81 -6.34 -3.39
CA ALA A 58 15.52 -7.27 -4.49
C ALA A 58 14.03 -7.62 -4.53
N ALA A 59 13.44 -7.84 -3.35
CA ALA A 59 12.02 -8.02 -3.18
C ALA A 59 11.29 -6.79 -3.76
N VAL A 60 11.44 -5.58 -3.21
CA VAL A 60 10.74 -4.38 -3.70
C VAL A 60 10.86 -4.17 -5.21
N CYS A 61 12.05 -4.35 -5.80
CA CYS A 61 12.24 -4.29 -7.25
C CYS A 61 11.36 -5.30 -8.01
N LEU A 62 11.30 -6.55 -7.55
CA LEU A 62 10.47 -7.59 -8.15
C LEU A 62 8.97 -7.32 -7.97
N HIS A 63 8.55 -6.80 -6.82
CA HIS A 63 7.15 -6.40 -6.59
C HIS A 63 6.72 -5.35 -7.61
N ASN A 64 7.51 -4.30 -7.76
CA ASN A 64 7.22 -3.21 -8.68
C ASN A 64 7.17 -3.71 -10.13
N PHE A 65 8.09 -4.60 -10.51
CA PHE A 65 8.05 -5.23 -11.83
C PHE A 65 6.77 -6.03 -12.04
N LEU A 66 6.42 -6.93 -11.12
CA LEU A 66 5.23 -7.78 -11.23
C LEU A 66 3.91 -6.99 -11.21
N MET A 67 3.83 -5.92 -10.41
CA MET A 67 2.72 -4.98 -10.44
C MET A 67 2.60 -4.28 -11.80
N SER A 68 3.71 -3.84 -12.39
CA SER A 68 3.71 -3.21 -13.72
C SER A 68 3.25 -4.16 -14.83
N GLN A 69 3.53 -5.46 -14.71
CA GLN A 69 3.04 -6.46 -15.67
C GLN A 69 1.55 -6.75 -15.43
N THR A 70 1.14 -6.84 -14.17
CA THR A 70 -0.26 -7.09 -13.81
C THR A 70 -1.19 -6.00 -14.34
N GLN A 71 -0.78 -4.73 -14.29
CA GLN A 71 -1.56 -3.64 -14.89
C GLN A 71 -1.69 -3.74 -16.42
N LYS A 72 -0.72 -4.39 -17.10
CA LYS A 72 -0.70 -4.52 -18.57
C LYS A 72 -1.54 -5.69 -19.08
N TYR A 73 -1.81 -6.69 -18.26
CA TYR A 73 -2.56 -7.89 -18.65
C TYR A 73 -3.89 -7.94 -17.90
N VAL A 74 -4.96 -8.39 -18.56
CA VAL A 74 -6.32 -8.46 -17.96
C VAL A 74 -6.41 -9.40 -16.74
N ARG A 75 -5.35 -10.16 -16.44
CA ARG A 75 -5.29 -11.07 -15.29
C ARG A 75 -4.52 -10.46 -14.12
N ASN A 76 -5.23 -10.21 -13.04
CA ASN A 76 -4.73 -9.83 -11.72
C ASN A 76 -4.02 -11.00 -10.98
N LEU A 77 -3.00 -11.59 -11.63
CA LEU A 77 -2.29 -12.78 -11.14
C LEU A 77 -1.47 -12.52 -9.87
N TYR A 78 -0.86 -11.34 -9.78
CA TYR A 78 0.03 -10.97 -8.67
C TYR A 78 -0.69 -10.22 -7.53
N CYS A 79 -1.65 -9.35 -7.86
CA CYS A 79 -2.49 -8.66 -6.90
C CYS A 79 -3.96 -9.04 -7.14
N PRO A 80 -4.54 -10.00 -6.40
CA PRO A 80 -5.95 -10.35 -6.51
C PRO A 80 -6.83 -9.12 -6.20
N ASP A 81 -8.03 -9.08 -6.77
CA ASP A 81 -8.96 -7.95 -6.62
C ASP A 81 -9.32 -7.68 -5.15
N ASP A 82 -9.30 -8.71 -4.30
CA ASP A 82 -9.54 -8.61 -2.85
C ASP A 82 -8.57 -7.66 -2.13
N PHE A 83 -7.40 -7.36 -2.72
CA PHE A 83 -6.39 -6.44 -2.17
C PHE A 83 -6.48 -5.02 -2.77
N VAL A 84 -7.26 -4.84 -3.83
CA VAL A 84 -7.44 -3.55 -4.51
C VAL A 84 -8.74 -2.92 -4.04
N THR A 85 -8.66 -2.00 -3.08
CA THR A 85 -9.82 -1.19 -2.69
C THR A 85 -10.16 -0.23 -3.82
N ASP A 86 -11.29 -0.45 -4.52
CA ASP A 86 -11.85 0.50 -5.48
C ASP A 86 -12.29 1.78 -4.74
N GLU A 87 -11.47 2.82 -4.82
CA GLU A 87 -11.68 4.09 -4.09
C GLU A 87 -11.29 5.32 -4.92
N ASN A 88 -11.49 5.26 -6.24
CA ASN A 88 -11.36 6.47 -7.06
C ASN A 88 -12.50 7.47 -6.84
N THR A 89 -13.55 7.08 -6.11
CA THR A 89 -14.63 7.99 -5.72
C THR A 89 -14.19 8.84 -4.53
N ILE A 90 -13.66 10.03 -4.82
CA ILE A 90 -13.63 11.10 -3.82
C ILE A 90 -15.10 11.45 -3.53
N PRO A 91 -15.54 11.48 -2.26
CA PRO A 91 -16.87 11.98 -1.95
C PRO A 91 -17.05 13.38 -2.56
N LEU A 92 -18.13 13.61 -3.31
CA LEU A 92 -18.36 14.85 -4.06
C LEU A 92 -18.28 16.11 -3.17
N ASP A 93 -18.53 15.98 -1.86
CA ASP A 93 -18.39 17.06 -0.87
C ASP A 93 -16.92 17.44 -0.56
N MET A 94 -15.96 16.68 -1.08
CA MET A 94 -14.51 16.85 -0.89
C MET A 94 -13.75 17.20 -2.17
N GLU A 95 -14.45 17.38 -3.29
CA GLU A 95 -13.94 18.09 -4.45
C GLU A 95 -14.00 19.60 -4.17
N GLU A 96 -12.83 20.23 -4.12
CA GLU A 96 -12.66 21.68 -3.98
C GLU A 96 -11.45 22.10 -4.82
#